data_AF-A0A952YT21-F1
#
_entry.id   AF-A0A952YT21-F1
#
_cell.length_a   1.000
_cell.length_b   1.000
_cell.length_c   1.000
_cell.angle_alpha   90.00
_cell.angle_beta   90.00
_cell.angle_gamma   90.00
#
_symmetry.space_group_name_H-M   'P 1'
#
loop_
_entity.id
_entity.type
_entity.pdbx_description
1 polymer ?
#
loop_
_entity_poly.entity_id
_entity_poly.type
_entity_poly.pdbx_seq_one_letter_code
_entity_poly.pdbx_strand_id
1 'polypeptide(L)'
;IARRMADACRPYAERFGLFVTPMAAVAGSVAQEIVAHFARPGIRRAWVNNGGDIALWLADGASVDVGMVTDLAAPSIDGRLRIADTDAPRGIATSGWRGRSFSLGVADAVTVLADTAAMADAAATLIANAVDVVHPAVQRAPASSLRDDSDLGERLVTVSVGALPADAVAAALGRGERFARRCIDLGLVSQAMLSLQGRSRIVADHRIEALA
;
A
#
# COMPACT_ATOMS: atom_id res chain seq x y z
N ILE A 1 -9.45 9.86 13.91
CA ILE A 1 -8.22 9.11 13.54
C ILE A 1 -8.21 7.68 14.10
N ALA A 2 -8.05 7.42 15.41
CA ALA A 2 -7.88 6.06 15.95
C ALA A 2 -8.96 5.02 15.54
N ARG A 3 -10.26 5.39 15.56
CA ARG A 3 -11.34 4.51 15.06
C ARG A 3 -11.16 4.12 13.59
N ARG A 4 -10.82 5.09 12.73
CA ARG A 4 -10.54 4.89 11.30
C ARG A 4 -9.39 3.91 11.09
N MET A 5 -8.35 4.01 11.91
CA MET A 5 -7.22 3.08 11.87
C MET A 5 -7.67 1.65 12.17
N ALA A 6 -8.43 1.45 13.26
CA ALA A 6 -8.94 0.15 13.64
C ALA A 6 -9.89 -0.43 12.58
N ASP A 7 -10.79 0.38 12.04
CA ASP A 7 -11.77 -0.05 11.05
C ASP A 7 -11.11 -0.40 9.69
N ALA A 8 -10.05 0.30 9.29
CA ALA A 8 -9.28 -0.04 8.09
C ALA A 8 -8.55 -1.39 8.23
N CYS A 9 -8.05 -1.71 9.43
CA CYS A 9 -7.33 -2.97 9.69
C CYS A 9 -8.27 -4.16 9.97
N ARG A 10 -9.46 -3.90 10.51
CA ARG A 10 -10.42 -4.92 10.98
C ARG A 10 -10.73 -6.02 9.95
N PRO A 11 -11.02 -5.73 8.66
CA PRO A 11 -11.34 -6.78 7.69
C PRO A 11 -10.21 -7.79 7.50
N TYR A 12 -8.96 -7.35 7.66
CA TYR A 12 -7.79 -8.21 7.52
C TYR A 12 -7.64 -9.18 8.69
N ALA A 13 -7.91 -8.71 9.91
CA ALA A 13 -7.94 -9.56 11.08
C ALA A 13 -9.12 -10.55 11.02
N GLU A 14 -10.34 -10.06 10.75
CA GLU A 14 -11.57 -10.87 10.84
C GLU A 14 -11.76 -11.82 9.66
N ARG A 15 -11.46 -11.40 8.42
CA ARG A 15 -11.73 -12.20 7.21
C ARG A 15 -10.55 -13.04 6.75
N PHE A 16 -9.34 -12.65 7.11
CA PHE A 16 -8.12 -13.37 6.70
C PHE A 16 -7.35 -13.98 7.86
N GLY A 17 -7.73 -13.70 9.11
CA GLY A 17 -7.01 -14.20 10.30
C GLY A 17 -5.60 -13.63 10.41
N LEU A 18 -5.32 -12.48 9.79
CA LEU A 18 -4.00 -11.89 9.79
C LEU A 18 -3.76 -11.09 11.07
N PHE A 19 -2.53 -11.13 11.56
CA PHE A 19 -2.11 -10.16 12.55
C PHE A 19 -1.93 -8.80 11.87
N VAL A 20 -2.59 -7.79 12.44
CA VAL A 20 -2.44 -6.40 12.05
C VAL A 20 -2.79 -5.53 13.25
N THR A 21 -2.01 -4.49 13.48
CA THR A 21 -2.33 -3.46 14.48
C THR A 21 -2.98 -2.27 13.76
N PRO A 22 -3.72 -1.41 14.46
CA PRO A 22 -4.19 -0.15 13.88
C PRO A 22 -3.07 0.75 13.33
N MET A 23 -1.81 0.55 13.77
CA MET A 23 -0.69 1.36 13.29
C MET A 23 -0.41 1.18 11.80
N ALA A 24 -0.83 0.07 11.19
CA ALA A 24 -0.73 -0.14 9.74
C ALA A 24 -1.58 0.83 8.91
N ALA A 25 -2.45 1.63 9.53
CA ALA A 25 -3.32 2.60 8.86
C ALA A 25 -3.10 4.03 9.37
N VAL A 26 -2.04 4.29 10.15
CA VAL A 26 -1.87 5.56 10.87
C VAL A 26 -1.65 6.73 9.92
N ALA A 27 -0.76 6.57 8.94
CA ALA A 27 -0.33 7.67 8.09
C ALA A 27 -1.45 8.07 7.13
N GLY A 28 -2.10 7.07 6.53
CA GLY A 28 -3.30 7.24 5.71
C GLY A 28 -4.47 7.81 6.51
N SER A 29 -4.68 7.40 7.76
CA SER A 29 -5.74 7.94 8.61
C SER A 29 -5.54 9.42 8.96
N VAL A 30 -4.29 9.85 9.15
CA VAL A 30 -3.93 11.26 9.40
C VAL A 30 -4.12 12.07 8.12
N ALA A 31 -3.61 11.58 6.97
CA ALA A 31 -3.80 12.25 5.68
C ALA A 31 -5.30 12.44 5.35
N GLN A 32 -6.10 11.39 5.60
CA GLN A 32 -7.56 11.42 5.41
C GLN A 32 -8.25 12.46 6.29
N GLU A 33 -7.79 12.63 7.53
CA GLU A 33 -8.36 13.64 8.44
C GLU A 33 -8.10 15.05 7.89
N ILE A 34 -6.87 15.31 7.46
CA ILE A 34 -6.45 16.65 7.04
C ILE A 34 -7.10 17.03 5.70
N VAL A 35 -7.18 16.10 4.74
CA VAL A 35 -7.71 16.42 3.40
C VAL A 35 -9.18 16.84 3.44
N ALA A 36 -9.95 16.36 4.42
CA ALA A 36 -11.36 16.72 4.58
C ALA A 36 -11.57 18.23 4.79
N HIS A 37 -10.58 18.93 5.33
CA HIS A 37 -10.64 20.38 5.53
C HIS A 37 -10.51 21.19 4.23
N PHE A 38 -10.14 20.56 3.11
CA PHE A 38 -10.04 21.20 1.79
C PHE A 38 -11.36 21.14 1.00
N ALA A 39 -12.41 20.53 1.56
CA ALA A 39 -13.77 20.60 1.02
C ALA A 39 -14.38 22.01 1.24
N ARG A 40 -13.85 23.00 0.52
CA ARG A 40 -14.21 24.41 0.65
C ARG A 40 -14.46 25.05 -0.71
N PRO A 41 -15.32 26.08 -0.80
CA PRO A 41 -15.53 26.83 -2.04
C PRO A 41 -14.21 27.34 -2.64
N GLY A 42 -14.07 27.21 -3.97
CA GLY A 42 -12.91 27.69 -4.72
C GLY A 42 -11.74 26.70 -4.81
N ILE A 43 -11.69 25.67 -3.95
CA ILE A 43 -10.73 24.57 -4.12
C ILE A 43 -11.33 23.60 -5.14
N ARG A 44 -10.57 23.20 -6.16
CA ARG A 44 -11.03 22.19 -7.16
C ARG A 44 -10.45 20.81 -6.93
N ARG A 45 -9.23 20.75 -6.38
CA ARG A 45 -8.53 19.51 -6.04
C ARG A 45 -7.53 19.79 -4.93
N ALA A 46 -7.34 18.84 -4.03
CA ALA A 46 -6.34 18.88 -2.99
C ALA A 46 -5.86 17.46 -2.68
N TRP A 47 -4.65 17.36 -2.14
CA TRP A 47 -4.14 16.10 -1.61
C TRP A 47 -3.24 16.36 -0.41
N VAL A 48 -3.23 15.41 0.52
CA VAL A 48 -2.33 15.41 1.67
C VAL A 48 -1.48 14.17 1.55
N ASN A 49 -0.16 14.34 1.47
CA ASN A 49 0.81 13.25 1.47
C ASN A 49 1.49 13.17 2.83
N ASN A 50 1.36 12.03 3.51
CA ASN A 50 2.08 11.72 4.74
C ASN A 50 3.21 10.69 4.49
N GLY A 51 4.17 11.08 3.65
CA GLY A 51 5.29 10.28 3.14
C GLY A 51 4.94 9.41 1.94
N GLY A 52 4.26 8.28 2.17
CA GLY A 52 3.83 7.36 1.10
C GLY A 52 2.31 7.28 0.94
N ASP A 53 1.57 7.88 1.88
CA ASP A 53 0.13 7.74 2.05
C ASP A 53 -0.56 9.05 1.71
N ILE A 54 -1.38 9.00 0.66
CA ILE A 54 -2.00 10.16 0.05
C ILE A 54 -3.52 10.04 0.18
N ALA A 55 -4.12 11.07 0.75
CA ALA A 55 -5.57 11.26 0.72
C ALA A 55 -5.91 12.34 -0.30
N LEU A 56 -6.92 12.08 -1.13
CA LEU A 56 -7.36 12.96 -2.22
C LEU A 56 -8.70 13.60 -1.89
N TRP A 57 -8.84 14.86 -2.29
CA TRP A 57 -10.12 15.52 -2.41
C TRP A 57 -10.24 16.09 -3.83
N LEU A 58 -11.33 15.76 -4.51
CA LEU A 58 -11.63 16.18 -5.88
C LEU A 58 -13.05 16.76 -5.87
N ALA A 59 -13.21 17.98 -6.37
CA ALA A 59 -14.53 18.55 -6.65
C ALA A 59 -15.09 17.99 -7.97
N ASP A 60 -16.38 18.22 -8.21
CA ASP A 60 -17.06 17.79 -9.43
C ASP A 60 -16.31 18.24 -10.70
N GLY A 61 -16.07 17.27 -11.59
CA GLY A 61 -15.30 17.43 -12.83
C GLY A 61 -13.80 17.65 -12.65
N ALA A 62 -13.24 17.42 -11.46
CA ALA A 62 -11.79 17.48 -11.23
C ALA A 62 -11.13 16.11 -11.38
N SER A 63 -9.84 16.11 -11.72
CA SER A 63 -9.02 14.90 -11.78
C SER A 63 -7.58 15.16 -11.36
N VAL A 64 -6.88 14.08 -11.05
CA VAL A 64 -5.46 14.05 -10.73
C VAL A 64 -4.77 12.91 -11.49
N ASP A 65 -3.56 13.19 -11.98
CA ASP A 65 -2.67 12.16 -12.52
C ASP A 65 -1.72 11.70 -11.42
N VAL A 66 -1.67 10.39 -11.19
CA VAL A 66 -0.84 9.72 -10.20
C VAL A 66 0.26 8.96 -10.93
N GLY A 67 1.51 9.28 -10.61
CA GLY A 67 2.68 8.49 -11.03
C GLY A 67 3.07 7.51 -9.94
N MET A 68 3.36 6.27 -10.33
CA MET A 68 3.89 5.22 -9.46
C MET A 68 5.38 5.06 -9.75
N VAL A 69 6.18 5.02 -8.68
CA VAL A 69 7.63 4.84 -8.73
C VAL A 69 7.96 3.65 -7.83
N THR A 70 8.59 2.64 -8.41
CA THR A 70 8.88 1.37 -7.72
C THR A 70 10.34 1.26 -7.26
N ASP A 71 11.24 2.07 -7.83
CA ASP A 71 12.62 2.21 -7.37
C ASP A 71 12.95 3.68 -7.06
N LEU A 72 13.10 4.00 -5.78
CA LEU A 72 13.47 5.34 -5.33
C LEU A 72 14.95 5.67 -5.60
N ALA A 73 15.81 4.68 -5.81
CA ALA A 73 17.22 4.89 -6.14
C ALA A 73 17.44 5.24 -7.64
N ALA A 74 16.51 4.82 -8.50
CA ALA A 74 16.49 5.13 -9.92
C ALA A 74 15.09 5.62 -10.34
N PRO A 75 14.68 6.82 -9.89
CA PRO A 75 13.28 7.25 -9.99
C PRO A 75 12.85 7.41 -11.45
N SER A 76 11.91 6.57 -11.86
CA SER A 76 11.21 6.67 -13.14
C SER A 76 9.71 6.39 -12.94
N ILE A 77 8.86 6.94 -13.80
CA ILE A 77 7.41 6.67 -13.72
C ILE A 77 7.17 5.28 -14.31
N ASP A 78 7.05 4.29 -13.44
CA ASP A 78 6.82 2.88 -13.80
C ASP A 78 5.34 2.61 -14.11
N GLY A 79 4.45 3.49 -13.66
CA GLY A 79 3.02 3.44 -13.96
C GLY A 79 2.35 4.79 -13.79
N ARG A 80 1.26 5.01 -14.52
CA ARG A 80 0.45 6.24 -14.43
C ARG A 80 -1.03 5.88 -14.40
N LEU A 81 -1.78 6.56 -13.54
CA LEU A 81 -3.24 6.47 -13.51
C LEU A 81 -3.83 7.88 -13.40
N ARG A 82 -4.95 8.11 -14.09
CA ARG A 82 -5.79 9.28 -13.84
C ARG A 82 -6.93 8.87 -12.91
N ILE A 83 -7.15 9.65 -11.86
CA ILE A 83 -8.29 9.51 -10.94
C ILE A 83 -9.17 10.74 -11.13
N ALA A 84 -10.38 10.52 -11.63
CA ALA A 84 -11.45 11.51 -11.74
C ALA A 84 -12.31 11.55 -10.47
N ASP A 85 -13.09 12.61 -10.31
CA ASP A 85 -14.07 12.75 -9.25
C ASP A 85 -15.15 11.66 -9.29
N THR A 86 -15.44 11.11 -10.47
CA THR A 86 -16.36 9.99 -10.65
C THR A 86 -15.80 8.63 -10.24
N ASP A 87 -14.48 8.51 -10.08
CA ASP A 87 -13.86 7.26 -9.64
C ASP A 87 -13.99 7.11 -8.13
N ALA A 88 -14.13 5.88 -7.64
CA ALA A 88 -14.25 5.59 -6.21
C ALA A 88 -12.99 5.94 -5.37
N PRO A 89 -11.75 5.67 -5.81
CA PRO A 89 -10.58 5.81 -4.95
C PRO A 89 -10.32 7.24 -4.46
N ARG A 90 -10.08 7.39 -3.15
CA ARG A 90 -9.59 8.64 -2.53
C ARG A 90 -8.33 8.43 -1.70
N GLY A 91 -7.85 7.19 -1.59
CA GLY A 91 -6.63 6.81 -0.93
C GLY A 91 -5.62 6.19 -1.89
N ILE A 92 -4.36 6.60 -1.75
CA ILE A 92 -3.22 5.94 -2.39
C ILE A 92 -2.19 5.71 -1.28
N ALA A 93 -1.58 4.53 -1.22
CA ALA A 93 -0.52 4.25 -0.25
C ALA A 93 0.57 3.41 -0.89
N THR A 94 1.81 3.57 -0.42
CA THR A 94 2.94 2.74 -0.88
C THR A 94 3.71 2.18 0.30
N SER A 95 3.91 0.86 0.31
CA SER A 95 4.66 0.14 1.35
C SER A 95 5.74 -0.75 0.72
N GLY A 96 6.78 -1.07 1.47
CA GLY A 96 7.90 -1.90 1.00
C GLY A 96 8.97 -2.03 2.07
N TRP A 97 9.86 -3.03 1.95
CA TRP A 97 10.87 -3.30 2.98
C TRP A 97 11.92 -2.19 3.12
N ARG A 98 12.13 -1.39 2.06
CA ARG A 98 13.00 -0.20 2.07
C ARG A 98 12.29 1.07 2.56
N GLY A 99 11.01 0.95 2.93
CA GLY A 99 10.20 2.06 3.41
C GLY A 99 10.60 2.52 4.82
N ARG A 100 9.90 3.55 5.30
CA ARG A 100 10.12 4.10 6.65
C ARG A 100 9.54 3.23 7.78
N SER A 101 8.63 2.32 7.42
CA SER A 101 7.96 1.40 8.34
C SER A 101 8.49 -0.01 8.12
N PHE A 102 8.52 -0.82 9.18
CA PHE A 102 8.95 -2.21 9.06
C PHE A 102 7.97 -3.02 8.19
N SER A 103 8.54 -3.80 7.27
CA SER A 103 7.79 -4.79 6.49
C SER A 103 8.21 -6.20 6.90
N LEU A 104 7.22 -7.09 6.93
CA LEU A 104 7.44 -8.52 7.08
C LEU A 104 7.70 -9.17 5.71
N GLY A 105 7.44 -8.52 4.59
CA GLY A 105 7.67 -9.06 3.26
C GLY A 105 9.00 -8.63 2.68
N VAL A 106 9.21 -8.94 1.40
CA VAL A 106 10.41 -8.59 0.63
C VAL A 106 10.11 -7.65 -0.54
N ALA A 107 8.86 -7.22 -0.76
CA ALA A 107 8.53 -6.28 -1.84
C ALA A 107 9.31 -4.96 -1.71
N ASP A 108 9.93 -4.53 -2.81
CA ASP A 108 10.60 -3.23 -2.87
C ASP A 108 9.57 -2.10 -2.78
N ALA A 109 8.44 -2.26 -3.48
CA ALA A 109 7.30 -1.36 -3.40
C ALA A 109 5.98 -2.08 -3.71
N VAL A 110 4.92 -1.72 -2.99
CA VAL A 110 3.54 -2.04 -3.27
C VAL A 110 2.72 -0.77 -3.15
N THR A 111 2.19 -0.27 -4.27
CA THR A 111 1.29 0.88 -4.31
C THR A 111 -0.15 0.39 -4.42
N VAL A 112 -1.04 0.88 -3.56
CA VAL A 112 -2.45 0.47 -3.50
C VAL A 112 -3.36 1.67 -3.63
N LEU A 113 -4.48 1.48 -4.35
CA LEU A 113 -5.59 2.42 -4.41
C LEU A 113 -6.81 1.84 -3.69
N ALA A 114 -7.46 2.67 -2.88
CA ALA A 114 -8.67 2.32 -2.16
C ALA A 114 -9.59 3.54 -1.95
N ASP A 115 -10.81 3.29 -1.50
CA ASP A 115 -11.82 4.32 -1.24
C ASP A 115 -11.38 5.36 -0.20
N THR A 116 -10.49 4.98 0.73
CA THR A 116 -9.92 5.89 1.73
C THR A 116 -8.41 5.67 1.87
N ALA A 117 -7.68 6.72 2.27
CA ALA A 117 -6.24 6.63 2.50
C ALA A 117 -5.90 5.66 3.64
N ALA A 118 -6.75 5.54 4.66
CA ALA A 118 -6.56 4.57 5.74
C ALA A 118 -6.65 3.12 5.24
N MET A 119 -7.61 2.83 4.35
CA MET A 119 -7.74 1.50 3.73
C MET A 119 -6.54 1.20 2.82
N ALA A 120 -6.10 2.18 2.03
CA ALA A 120 -4.94 2.03 1.17
C ALA A 120 -3.67 1.72 1.99
N ASP A 121 -3.42 2.45 3.09
CA ASP A 121 -2.25 2.29 3.98
C ASP A 121 -2.19 0.87 4.59
N ALA A 122 -3.30 0.43 5.20
CA ALA A 122 -3.40 -0.91 5.76
C ALA A 122 -3.19 -1.99 4.69
N ALA A 123 -3.81 -1.82 3.53
CA ALA A 123 -3.71 -2.76 2.43
C ALA A 123 -2.31 -2.83 1.84
N ALA A 124 -1.65 -1.69 1.60
CA ALA A 124 -0.30 -1.62 1.05
C ALA A 124 0.67 -2.36 1.97
N THR A 125 0.56 -2.14 3.28
CA THR A 125 1.35 -2.84 4.29
C THR A 125 1.15 -4.36 4.23
N LEU A 126 -0.11 -4.82 4.21
CA LEU A 126 -0.41 -6.25 4.25
C LEU A 126 -0.12 -6.97 2.91
N ILE A 127 -0.33 -6.31 1.78
CA ILE A 127 0.01 -6.84 0.45
C ILE A 127 1.53 -6.89 0.28
N ALA A 128 2.27 -5.87 0.73
CA ALA A 128 3.73 -5.92 0.77
C ALA A 128 4.23 -7.09 1.63
N ASN A 129 3.61 -7.31 2.80
CA ASN A 129 3.94 -8.45 3.66
C ASN A 129 3.62 -9.81 3.01
N ALA A 130 2.63 -9.88 2.12
CA ALA A 130 2.29 -11.10 1.38
C ALA A 130 3.26 -11.39 0.22
N VAL A 131 3.98 -10.38 -0.29
CA VAL A 131 5.13 -10.59 -1.18
C VAL A 131 6.31 -11.02 -0.32
N ASP A 132 6.41 -12.31 -0.05
CA ASP A 132 7.44 -12.87 0.81
C ASP A 132 8.09 -14.10 0.17
N VAL A 133 9.28 -14.50 0.60
CA VAL A 133 9.95 -15.77 0.26
C VAL A 133 10.96 -16.16 1.34
N VAL A 134 11.07 -17.46 1.62
CA VAL A 134 12.14 -18.00 2.47
C VAL A 134 13.37 -18.23 1.60
N HIS A 135 14.41 -17.42 1.80
CA HIS A 135 15.66 -17.52 1.05
C HIS A 135 16.85 -17.02 1.90
N PRO A 136 18.05 -17.62 1.81
CA PRO A 136 19.22 -17.19 2.59
C PRO A 136 19.65 -15.73 2.36
N ALA A 137 19.28 -15.15 1.21
CA ALA A 137 19.54 -13.74 0.89
C ALA A 137 18.60 -12.76 1.63
N VAL A 138 17.58 -13.24 2.34
CA VAL A 138 16.65 -12.41 3.12
C VAL A 138 17.06 -12.47 4.58
N GLN A 139 17.52 -11.34 5.12
CA GLN A 139 17.85 -11.22 6.53
C GLN A 139 16.69 -10.59 7.29
N ARG A 140 16.41 -11.15 8.47
CA ARG A 140 15.31 -10.69 9.33
C ARG A 140 15.78 -10.59 10.77
N ALA A 141 15.16 -9.70 11.52
CA ALA A 141 15.35 -9.55 12.96
C ALA A 141 14.00 -9.23 13.63
N PRO A 142 13.85 -9.51 14.94
CA PRO A 142 12.70 -9.04 15.70
C PRO A 142 12.55 -7.52 15.59
N ALA A 143 11.32 -7.03 15.37
CA ALA A 143 11.07 -5.60 15.26
C ALA A 143 11.50 -4.84 16.52
N SER A 144 11.27 -5.43 17.70
CA SER A 144 11.70 -4.95 19.01
C SER A 144 13.21 -4.76 19.13
N SER A 145 14.03 -5.55 18.44
CA SER A 145 15.49 -5.39 18.45
C SER A 145 16.00 -4.23 17.58
N LEU A 146 15.15 -3.73 16.69
CA LEU A 146 15.46 -2.62 15.78
C LEU A 146 14.83 -1.31 16.27
N ARG A 147 13.66 -1.39 16.91
CA ARG A 147 12.96 -0.25 17.50
C ARG A 147 12.16 -0.69 18.73
N ASP A 148 12.55 -0.20 19.89
CA ASP A 148 12.02 -0.59 21.21
C ASP A 148 10.50 -0.40 21.35
N ASP A 149 9.93 0.62 20.69
CA ASP A 149 8.50 0.96 20.76
C ASP A 149 7.66 0.31 19.64
N SER A 150 8.20 -0.68 18.92
CA SER A 150 7.49 -1.31 17.82
C SER A 150 6.26 -2.07 18.29
N ASP A 151 5.12 -1.75 17.69
CA ASP A 151 3.85 -2.46 17.82
C ASP A 151 3.87 -3.90 17.26
N LEU A 152 4.94 -4.26 16.55
CA LEU A 152 5.16 -5.60 16.01
C LEU A 152 5.88 -6.53 17.00
N GLY A 153 6.53 -5.99 18.05
CA GLY A 153 7.23 -6.78 19.07
C GLY A 153 8.27 -7.74 18.49
N GLU A 154 8.23 -9.01 18.91
CA GLU A 154 9.19 -10.04 18.49
C GLU A 154 9.02 -10.53 17.03
N ARG A 155 8.07 -9.98 16.28
CA ARG A 155 7.84 -10.39 14.89
C ARG A 155 9.06 -10.07 14.03
N LEU A 156 9.44 -11.04 13.20
CA LEU A 156 10.54 -10.88 12.27
C LEU A 156 10.17 -9.92 11.14
N VAL A 157 10.97 -8.87 11.02
CA VAL A 157 10.86 -7.87 9.95
C VAL A 157 12.09 -7.95 9.06
N THR A 158 11.93 -7.59 7.79
CA THR A 158 13.01 -7.63 6.80
C THR A 158 14.02 -6.53 7.06
N VAL A 159 15.28 -6.92 7.24
CA VAL A 159 16.42 -6.02 7.45
C VAL A 159 17.15 -5.79 6.13
N SER A 160 17.34 -6.84 5.34
CA SER A 160 17.96 -6.75 4.04
C SER A 160 17.47 -7.85 3.10
N VAL A 161 17.45 -7.54 1.80
CA VAL A 161 17.12 -8.47 0.73
C VAL A 161 18.25 -8.41 -0.31
N GLY A 162 19.07 -9.45 -0.36
CA GLY A 162 20.08 -9.64 -1.40
C GLY A 162 19.46 -10.08 -2.73
N ALA A 163 20.32 -10.35 -3.73
CA ALA A 163 19.87 -10.82 -5.04
C ALA A 163 19.08 -12.14 -4.90
N LEU A 164 17.87 -12.17 -5.45
CA LEU A 164 17.01 -13.36 -5.45
C LEU A 164 17.00 -14.00 -6.84
N PRO A 165 17.00 -15.35 -6.92
CA PRO A 165 16.72 -16.06 -8.17
C PRO A 165 15.37 -15.64 -8.79
N ALA A 166 15.28 -15.68 -10.12
CA ALA A 166 14.11 -15.19 -10.85
C ALA A 166 12.81 -15.95 -10.50
N ASP A 167 12.92 -17.25 -10.22
CA ASP A 167 11.81 -18.09 -9.75
C ASP A 167 11.37 -17.73 -8.32
N ALA A 168 12.31 -17.41 -7.42
CA ALA A 168 12.00 -16.92 -6.09
C ALA A 168 11.27 -15.56 -6.13
N VAL A 169 11.72 -14.63 -6.99
CA VAL A 169 11.04 -13.35 -7.25
C VAL A 169 9.63 -13.58 -7.78
N ALA A 170 9.48 -14.45 -8.79
CA ALA A 170 8.17 -14.75 -9.38
C ALA A 170 7.22 -15.40 -8.35
N ALA A 171 7.72 -16.30 -7.51
CA ALA A 171 6.93 -16.94 -6.46
C ALA A 171 6.47 -15.95 -5.38
N ALA A 172 7.35 -15.03 -4.96
CA ALA A 172 7.02 -13.98 -4.01
C ALA A 172 5.95 -13.02 -4.56
N LEU A 173 6.16 -12.50 -5.77
CA LEU A 173 5.17 -11.65 -6.45
C LEU A 173 3.84 -12.38 -6.65
N GLY A 174 3.86 -13.66 -7.03
CA GLY A 174 2.65 -14.46 -7.18
C GLY A 174 1.87 -14.65 -5.88
N ARG A 175 2.54 -14.71 -4.71
CA ARG A 175 1.85 -14.70 -3.41
C ARG A 175 1.15 -13.37 -3.14
N GLY A 176 1.85 -12.26 -3.34
CA GLY A 176 1.29 -10.92 -3.18
C GLY A 176 0.12 -10.65 -4.13
N GLU A 177 0.25 -11.05 -5.40
CA GLU A 177 -0.78 -10.91 -6.43
C GLU A 177 -2.07 -11.65 -6.05
N ARG A 178 -1.96 -12.91 -5.60
CA ARG A 178 -3.14 -13.68 -5.14
C ARG A 178 -3.82 -13.03 -3.94
N PHE A 179 -3.05 -12.47 -3.01
CA PHE A 179 -3.63 -11.78 -1.86
C PHE A 179 -4.28 -10.46 -2.26
N ALA A 180 -3.63 -9.65 -3.10
CA ALA A 180 -4.20 -8.42 -3.67
C ALA A 180 -5.52 -8.69 -4.41
N ARG A 181 -5.58 -9.77 -5.20
CA ARG A 181 -6.81 -10.18 -5.89
C ARG A 181 -7.96 -10.44 -4.91
N ARG A 182 -7.70 -11.18 -3.82
CA ARG A 182 -8.70 -11.42 -2.77
C ARG A 182 -9.15 -10.14 -2.07
N CYS A 183 -8.25 -9.16 -1.89
CA CYS A 183 -8.62 -7.86 -1.33
C CYS A 183 -9.56 -7.10 -2.28
N ILE A 184 -9.31 -7.16 -3.59
CA ILE A 184 -10.17 -6.57 -4.63
C ILE A 184 -11.53 -7.27 -4.66
N ASP A 185 -11.56 -8.60 -4.66
CA ASP A 185 -12.81 -9.39 -4.68
C ASP A 185 -13.71 -9.10 -3.47
N LEU A 186 -13.12 -8.66 -2.35
CA LEU A 186 -13.83 -8.25 -1.13
C LEU A 186 -14.14 -6.75 -1.05
N GLY A 187 -13.79 -5.98 -2.09
CA GLY A 187 -14.00 -4.53 -2.14
C GLY A 187 -13.14 -3.73 -1.15
N LEU A 188 -12.02 -4.29 -0.69
CA LEU A 188 -11.12 -3.60 0.26
C LEU A 188 -10.17 -2.62 -0.44
N VAL A 189 -9.85 -2.88 -1.70
CA VAL A 189 -8.99 -2.07 -2.56
C VAL A 189 -9.49 -2.17 -4.00
N SER A 190 -9.18 -1.19 -4.85
CA SER A 190 -9.54 -1.24 -6.27
C SER A 190 -8.39 -1.75 -7.14
N GLN A 191 -7.16 -1.35 -6.82
CA GLN A 191 -5.96 -1.68 -7.59
C GLN A 191 -4.72 -1.78 -6.70
N ALA A 192 -3.75 -2.58 -7.13
CA ALA A 192 -2.42 -2.68 -6.54
C ALA A 192 -1.33 -2.90 -7.61
N MET A 193 -0.21 -2.20 -7.47
CA MET A 193 1.02 -2.44 -8.22
C MET A 193 2.09 -2.96 -7.26
N LEU A 194 2.68 -4.11 -7.55
CA LEU A 194 3.68 -4.78 -6.72
C LEU A 194 5.00 -4.85 -7.49
N SER A 195 6.13 -4.59 -6.83
CA SER A 195 7.47 -4.64 -7.42
C SER A 195 8.47 -5.35 -6.52
N LEU A 196 9.34 -6.15 -7.14
CA LEU A 196 10.45 -6.86 -6.52
C LEU A 196 11.58 -7.08 -7.54
N GLN A 197 12.77 -6.53 -7.27
CA GLN A 197 14.01 -6.66 -8.03
C GLN A 197 13.82 -6.50 -9.56
N GLY A 198 13.18 -5.40 -9.96
CA GLY A 198 12.97 -5.05 -11.37
C GLY A 198 11.90 -5.89 -12.07
N ARG A 199 11.01 -6.54 -11.31
CA ARG A 199 9.83 -7.24 -11.82
C ARG A 199 8.59 -6.68 -11.14
N SER A 200 7.55 -6.42 -11.93
CA SER A 200 6.30 -5.84 -11.42
C SER A 200 5.07 -6.66 -11.78
N ARG A 201 4.00 -6.51 -11.00
CA ARG A 201 2.65 -7.02 -11.25
C ARG A 201 1.63 -5.92 -11.00
N ILE A 202 0.63 -5.82 -11.85
CA ILE A 202 -0.53 -4.93 -11.65
C ILE A 202 -1.76 -5.81 -11.49
N VAL A 203 -2.50 -5.55 -10.42
CA VAL A 203 -3.74 -6.24 -10.07
C VAL A 203 -4.81 -5.15 -9.98
N ALA A 204 -5.81 -5.20 -10.84
CA ALA A 204 -6.91 -4.24 -10.85
C ALA A 204 -8.24 -4.98 -10.95
N ASP A 205 -9.29 -4.38 -10.39
CA ASP A 205 -10.67 -4.82 -10.64
C ASP A 205 -10.96 -4.74 -12.15
N HIS A 206 -11.34 -5.87 -12.73
CA HIS A 206 -11.70 -5.98 -14.15
C HIS A 206 -13.00 -5.22 -14.50
N ARG A 207 -13.74 -4.74 -13.49
CA ARG A 207 -14.95 -3.92 -13.66
C ARG A 207 -14.66 -2.43 -13.90
N ILE A 208 -13.41 -2.01 -13.77
CA ILE A 208 -12.96 -0.68 -14.23
C ILE A 208 -12.42 -0.90 -15.65
N GLU A 209 -13.32 -0.89 -16.63
CA GLU A 209 -12.93 -0.83 -18.04
C GLU A 209 -11.99 0.36 -18.23
N ALA A 210 -10.83 0.08 -18.81
CA ALA A 210 -9.96 1.11 -19.35
C ALA A 210 -10.79 1.94 -20.33
N LEU A 211 -11.01 3.22 -20.00
CA LEU A 211 -11.44 4.18 -21.00
C LEU A 211 -10.36 4.18 -22.10
N ALA A 212 -10.80 3.79 -23.30
CA ALA A 212 -10.02 3.76 -24.53
C ALA A 212 -9.39 5.13 -24.86
#